data_AF-A0A0F8X6X3-F1
#
_entry.id   AF-A0A0F8X6X3-F1
#
_cell.length_a   1.000
_cell.length_b   1.000
_cell.length_c   1.000
_cell.angle_alpha   90.00
_cell.angle_beta   90.00
_cell.angle_gamma   90.00
#
_symmetry.space_group_name_H-M   'P 1'
#
loop_
_entity.id
_entity.type
_entity.pdbx_description
1 polymer ?
#
loop_
_entity_poly.entity_id
_entity_poly.type
_entity_poly.pdbx_seq_one_letter_code
_entity_poly.pdbx_strand_id
1 'polypeptide(L)'
;EEYEDVTLDAAAATEDFADATEDSVDASLRLANALKQLASDEGDFLEKQKEVNEAIREFAIDAEMRFEKMLVDLGRNMLKASTDNARKLIDIETKNRQKLGDIKLKFAADIVGASQDLNDKEADVARKHGRKLIELEEDLNDERLKIEQDYLDDLEKLRDKFNFNAFEAMLSNDAKTLAQLRRRQAFEEKQAKKDRDRDIRDVGDKAEDKRKDLDRSLEHELQDARINNARKIRDLSQSLKQSLEAQERGRQREIESQALAEERKRNDLRTSFNQQLDDYDTWWEERHRTTTEGIQEDLEEIRQWMIERNELLDQINAISGVAAQTPLDELRQQAMERFQQAQAVGLGPSVLG
;
A
#
# COMPACT_ATOMS: atom_id res chain seq x y z
N GLU A 1 -34.07 -110.17 52.14
CA GLU A 1 -32.87 -109.42 52.53
C GLU A 1 -31.96 -109.20 51.32
N GLU A 2 -31.50 -110.22 50.59
CA GLU A 2 -30.65 -110.04 49.38
C GLU A 2 -31.35 -109.39 48.16
N TYR A 3 -32.69 -109.35 48.12
CA TYR A 3 -33.48 -108.75 47.04
C TYR A 3 -33.82 -107.25 47.24
N GLU A 4 -33.73 -106.74 48.47
CA GLU A 4 -34.10 -105.34 48.80
C GLU A 4 -32.88 -104.41 48.60
N ASP A 5 -31.69 -104.94 48.86
CA ASP A 5 -30.39 -104.27 48.71
C ASP A 5 -30.08 -103.92 47.25
N VAL A 6 -30.35 -104.83 46.30
CA VAL A 6 -30.09 -104.62 44.86
C VAL A 6 -31.03 -103.57 44.25
N THR A 7 -32.27 -103.48 44.73
CA THR A 7 -33.23 -102.46 44.28
C THR A 7 -32.95 -101.07 44.85
N LEU A 8 -32.42 -100.99 46.08
CA LEU A 8 -31.95 -99.75 46.70
C LEU A 8 -30.67 -99.24 46.01
N ASP A 9 -29.73 -100.13 45.68
CA ASP A 9 -28.50 -99.78 44.94
C ASP A 9 -28.76 -99.36 43.49
N ALA A 10 -29.81 -99.90 42.85
CA ALA A 10 -30.24 -99.48 41.52
C ALA A 10 -30.96 -98.11 41.57
N ALA A 11 -31.81 -97.87 42.58
CA ALA A 11 -32.47 -96.58 42.78
C ALA A 11 -31.47 -95.46 43.12
N ALA A 12 -30.51 -95.74 44.01
CA ALA A 12 -29.41 -94.82 44.34
C ALA A 12 -28.53 -94.53 43.11
N ALA A 13 -28.19 -95.54 42.30
CA ALA A 13 -27.44 -95.31 41.07
C ALA A 13 -28.20 -94.49 40.02
N THR A 14 -29.54 -94.61 39.96
CA THR A 14 -30.36 -93.77 39.08
C THR A 14 -30.55 -92.35 39.61
N GLU A 15 -30.56 -92.16 40.92
CA GLU A 15 -30.59 -90.84 41.58
C GLU A 15 -29.23 -90.15 41.43
N ASP A 16 -28.12 -90.86 41.68
CA ASP A 16 -26.76 -90.39 41.43
C ASP A 16 -26.54 -90.04 39.94
N PHE A 17 -27.14 -90.80 39.01
CA PHE A 17 -27.10 -90.48 37.58
C PHE A 17 -27.97 -89.27 37.24
N ALA A 18 -29.15 -89.14 37.85
CA ALA A 18 -30.03 -87.99 37.65
C ALA A 18 -29.37 -86.70 38.16
N ASP A 19 -28.82 -86.73 39.38
CA ASP A 19 -28.09 -85.62 40.00
C ASP A 19 -26.84 -85.27 39.17
N ALA A 20 -26.06 -86.27 38.73
CA ALA A 20 -24.91 -86.03 37.86
C ALA A 20 -25.30 -85.46 36.48
N THR A 21 -26.47 -85.84 35.94
CA THR A 21 -26.99 -85.25 34.71
C THR A 21 -27.50 -83.83 34.92
N GLU A 22 -28.14 -83.54 36.04
CA GLU A 22 -28.60 -82.19 36.41
C GLU A 22 -27.40 -81.27 36.62
N ASP A 23 -26.39 -81.71 37.37
CA ASP A 23 -25.13 -81.00 37.58
C ASP A 23 -24.38 -80.76 36.26
N SER A 24 -24.39 -81.73 35.33
CA SER A 24 -23.78 -81.57 34.01
C SER A 24 -24.54 -80.60 33.12
N VAL A 25 -25.87 -80.58 33.18
CA VAL A 25 -26.72 -79.64 32.43
C VAL A 25 -26.53 -78.22 32.98
N ASP A 26 -26.50 -78.07 34.30
CA ASP A 26 -26.23 -76.81 34.99
C ASP A 26 -24.81 -76.28 34.67
N ALA A 27 -23.80 -77.14 34.69
CA ALA A 27 -22.43 -76.77 34.30
C ALA A 27 -22.37 -76.32 32.83
N SER A 28 -23.09 -77.00 31.94
CA SER A 28 -23.16 -76.63 30.52
C SER A 28 -23.88 -75.30 30.29
N LEU A 29 -24.93 -75.01 31.06
CA LEU A 29 -25.66 -73.75 31.00
C LEU A 29 -24.85 -72.59 31.56
N ARG A 30 -24.11 -72.82 32.66
CA ARG A 30 -23.15 -71.86 33.22
C ARG A 30 -22.01 -71.56 32.22
N LEU A 31 -21.48 -72.58 31.56
CA LEU A 31 -20.47 -72.43 30.50
C LEU A 31 -21.00 -71.63 29.31
N ALA A 32 -22.21 -71.93 28.82
CA ALA A 32 -22.82 -71.21 27.71
C ALA A 32 -23.07 -69.73 28.05
N ASN A 33 -23.53 -69.44 29.28
CA ASN A 33 -23.72 -68.07 29.75
C ASN A 33 -22.38 -67.33 29.91
N ALA A 34 -21.34 -67.98 30.43
CA ALA A 34 -20.00 -67.39 30.56
C ALA A 34 -19.35 -67.09 29.20
N LEU A 35 -19.51 -67.99 28.21
CA LEU A 35 -19.04 -67.74 26.84
C LEU A 35 -19.81 -66.61 26.14
N LYS A 36 -21.13 -66.52 26.38
CA LYS A 36 -21.95 -65.43 25.86
C LYS A 36 -21.55 -64.08 26.48
N GLN A 37 -21.24 -64.06 27.77
CA GLN A 37 -20.75 -62.88 28.47
C GLN A 37 -19.39 -62.45 27.90
N LEU A 38 -18.44 -63.38 27.78
CA LEU A 38 -17.11 -63.13 27.20
C LEU A 38 -17.18 -62.55 25.78
N ALA A 39 -18.09 -63.05 24.94
CA ALA A 39 -18.27 -62.54 23.58
C ALA A 39 -18.88 -61.12 23.53
N SER A 40 -19.77 -60.78 24.47
CA SER A 40 -20.30 -59.42 24.64
C SER A 40 -19.18 -58.47 25.07
N ASP A 41 -18.46 -58.89 26.11
CA ASP A 41 -17.34 -58.19 26.71
C ASP A 41 -16.24 -57.90 25.67
N GLU A 42 -15.88 -58.87 24.79
CA GLU A 42 -14.91 -58.66 23.71
C GLU A 42 -15.40 -57.66 22.64
N GLY A 43 -16.72 -57.59 22.41
CA GLY A 43 -17.34 -56.58 21.54
C GLY A 43 -17.17 -55.17 22.10
N ASP A 44 -17.49 -54.99 23.38
CA ASP A 44 -17.42 -53.71 24.09
C ASP A 44 -15.96 -53.21 24.17
N PHE A 45 -14.99 -54.11 24.38
CA PHE A 45 -13.55 -53.77 24.35
C PHE A 45 -13.11 -53.21 22.98
N LEU A 46 -13.50 -53.85 21.88
CA LEU A 46 -13.12 -53.40 20.55
C LEU A 46 -13.77 -52.06 20.18
N GLU A 47 -14.96 -51.79 20.71
CA GLU A 47 -15.64 -50.50 20.57
C GLU A 47 -14.88 -49.40 21.33
N LYS A 48 -14.57 -49.63 22.62
CA LYS A 48 -13.76 -48.70 23.43
C LYS A 48 -12.38 -48.41 22.83
N GLN A 49 -11.70 -49.44 22.31
CA GLN A 49 -10.41 -49.25 21.65
C GLN A 49 -10.52 -48.37 20.39
N LYS A 50 -11.64 -48.45 19.64
CA LYS A 50 -11.88 -47.57 18.49
C LYS A 50 -12.17 -46.14 18.93
N GLU A 51 -12.98 -45.95 19.97
CA GLU A 51 -13.29 -44.62 20.52
C GLU A 51 -12.02 -43.87 20.94
N VAL A 52 -11.12 -44.52 21.67
CA VAL A 52 -9.82 -43.95 22.06
C VAL A 52 -8.98 -43.55 20.84
N ASN A 53 -8.88 -44.43 19.83
CA ASN A 53 -8.12 -44.14 18.62
C ASN A 53 -8.73 -42.99 17.80
N GLU A 54 -10.06 -42.89 17.76
CA GLU A 54 -10.75 -41.81 17.06
C GLU A 54 -10.59 -40.49 17.80
N ALA A 55 -10.71 -40.46 19.13
CA ALA A 55 -10.50 -39.26 19.94
C ALA A 55 -9.09 -38.68 19.77
N ILE A 56 -8.06 -39.52 19.70
CA ILE A 56 -6.67 -39.09 19.42
C ILE A 56 -6.56 -38.47 18.02
N ARG A 57 -7.18 -39.11 17.01
CA ARG A 57 -7.14 -38.64 15.62
C ARG A 57 -7.88 -37.31 15.45
N GLU A 58 -9.08 -37.19 16.00
CA GLU A 58 -9.87 -35.97 15.95
C GLU A 58 -9.14 -34.80 16.62
N PHE A 59 -8.51 -35.05 17.78
CA PHE A 59 -7.69 -34.04 18.45
C PHE A 59 -6.52 -33.59 17.57
N ALA A 60 -5.77 -34.53 16.97
CA ALA A 60 -4.63 -34.20 16.12
C ALA A 60 -5.06 -33.38 14.88
N ILE A 61 -6.17 -33.75 14.23
CA ILE A 61 -6.71 -33.05 13.06
C ILE A 61 -7.18 -31.63 13.44
N ASP A 62 -7.95 -31.47 14.53
CA ASP A 62 -8.43 -30.13 14.95
C ASP A 62 -7.26 -29.21 15.34
N ALA A 63 -6.25 -29.76 16.02
CA ALA A 63 -5.04 -29.02 16.38
C ALA A 63 -4.26 -28.54 15.15
N GLU A 64 -4.08 -29.40 14.14
CA GLU A 64 -3.42 -29.07 12.88
C GLU A 64 -4.22 -28.02 12.09
N MET A 65 -5.53 -28.22 11.93
CA MET A 65 -6.40 -27.31 11.18
C MET A 65 -6.44 -25.90 11.79
N ARG A 66 -6.49 -25.79 13.12
CA ARG A 66 -6.49 -24.48 13.81
C ARG A 66 -5.18 -23.75 13.61
N PHE A 67 -4.06 -24.45 13.76
CA PHE A 67 -2.74 -23.88 13.57
C PHE A 67 -2.51 -23.45 12.12
N GLU A 68 -2.86 -24.31 11.16
CA GLU A 68 -2.76 -23.99 9.73
C GLU A 68 -3.61 -22.77 9.37
N LYS A 69 -4.86 -22.72 9.84
CA LYS A 69 -5.75 -21.57 9.61
C LYS A 69 -5.13 -20.26 10.11
N MET A 70 -4.56 -20.28 11.32
CA MET A 70 -3.89 -19.11 11.90
C MET A 70 -2.69 -18.65 11.06
N LEU A 71 -1.86 -19.58 10.56
CA LEU A 71 -0.75 -19.26 9.65
C LEU A 71 -1.24 -18.68 8.32
N VAL A 72 -2.29 -19.26 7.73
CA VAL A 72 -2.89 -18.78 6.49
C VAL A 72 -3.45 -17.36 6.66
N ASP A 73 -4.14 -17.10 7.77
CA ASP A 73 -4.71 -15.78 8.07
C ASP A 73 -3.61 -14.74 8.31
N LEU A 74 -2.52 -15.08 9.01
CA LEU A 74 -1.34 -14.22 9.12
C LEU A 74 -0.76 -13.88 7.74
N GLY A 75 -0.54 -14.89 6.90
CA GLY A 75 0.01 -14.73 5.56
C GLY A 75 -0.85 -13.80 4.69
N ARG A 76 -2.18 -13.99 4.70
CA ARG A 76 -3.14 -13.14 4.00
C ARG A 76 -3.11 -11.70 4.50
N ASN A 77 -3.09 -11.50 5.82
CA ASN A 77 -3.08 -10.17 6.42
C ASN A 77 -1.77 -9.41 6.13
N MET A 78 -0.62 -10.11 6.19
CA MET A 78 0.68 -9.55 5.80
C MET A 78 0.71 -9.16 4.32
N LEU A 79 0.21 -10.02 3.43
CA LEU A 79 0.14 -9.72 1.99
C LEU A 79 -0.76 -8.52 1.70
N LYS A 80 -1.92 -8.44 2.37
CA LYS A 80 -2.84 -7.31 2.24
C LYS A 80 -2.18 -6.01 2.72
N ALA A 81 -1.55 -6.02 3.89
CA ALA A 81 -0.85 -4.85 4.42
C ALA A 81 0.28 -4.38 3.48
N SER A 82 1.07 -5.31 2.92
CA SER A 82 2.11 -5.01 1.95
C SER A 82 1.54 -4.41 0.65
N THR A 83 0.45 -4.97 0.14
CA THR A 83 -0.21 -4.48 -1.09
C THR A 83 -0.78 -3.08 -0.89
N ASP A 84 -1.45 -2.83 0.23
CA ASP A 84 -1.98 -1.51 0.57
C ASP A 84 -0.87 -0.47 0.74
N ASN A 85 0.27 -0.86 1.33
CA ASN A 85 1.43 0.00 1.44
C ASN A 85 2.00 0.36 0.05
N ALA A 86 2.18 -0.63 -0.82
CA ALA A 86 2.65 -0.40 -2.19
C ALA A 86 1.72 0.55 -2.96
N ARG A 87 0.40 0.38 -2.84
CA ARG A 87 -0.60 1.29 -3.45
C ARG A 87 -0.46 2.72 -2.94
N LYS A 88 -0.23 2.91 -1.64
CA LYS A 88 -0.01 4.25 -1.06
C LYS A 88 1.29 4.89 -1.55
N LEU A 89 2.37 4.13 -1.67
CA LEU A 89 3.63 4.64 -2.23
C LEU A 89 3.45 5.08 -3.69
N ILE A 90 2.70 4.31 -4.49
CA ILE A 90 2.36 4.69 -5.86
C ILE A 90 1.54 5.99 -5.90
N ASP A 91 0.57 6.15 -5.00
CA ASP A 91 -0.23 7.39 -4.90
C ASP A 91 0.63 8.60 -4.53
N ILE A 92 1.54 8.46 -3.55
CA ILE A 92 2.51 9.50 -3.18
C ILE A 92 3.36 9.91 -4.40
N GLU A 93 3.91 8.95 -5.14
CA GLU A 93 4.72 9.24 -6.32
C GLU A 93 3.91 9.87 -7.46
N THR A 94 2.68 9.43 -7.66
CA THR A 94 1.78 9.98 -8.69
C THR A 94 1.47 11.45 -8.39
N LYS A 95 1.10 11.76 -7.14
CA LYS A 95 0.86 13.13 -6.68
C LYS A 95 2.11 13.99 -6.78
N ASN A 96 3.28 13.44 -6.42
CA ASN A 96 4.55 14.14 -6.54
C ASN A 96 4.86 14.49 -8.01
N ARG A 97 4.68 13.55 -8.94
CA ARG A 97 4.87 13.80 -10.37
C ARG A 97 3.94 14.90 -10.88
N GLN A 98 2.67 14.90 -10.49
CA GLN A 98 1.71 15.95 -10.86
C GLN A 98 2.16 17.32 -10.35
N LYS A 99 2.46 17.44 -9.05
CA LYS A 99 2.94 18.69 -8.44
C LYS A 99 4.22 19.21 -9.09
N LEU A 100 5.17 18.32 -9.41
CA LEU A 100 6.39 18.70 -10.14
C LEU A 100 6.08 19.21 -11.55
N GLY A 101 5.10 18.61 -12.23
CA GLY A 101 4.58 19.11 -13.51
C GLY A 101 4.02 20.52 -13.38
N ASP A 102 3.15 20.75 -12.40
CA ASP A 102 2.52 22.05 -12.16
C ASP A 102 3.54 23.15 -11.83
N ILE A 103 4.54 22.85 -11.00
CA ILE A 103 5.63 23.78 -10.68
C ILE A 103 6.38 24.19 -11.94
N LYS A 104 6.73 23.22 -12.81
CA LYS A 104 7.47 23.49 -14.05
C LYS A 104 6.64 24.27 -15.06
N LEU A 105 5.36 23.92 -15.21
CA LEU A 105 4.44 24.61 -16.11
C LEU A 105 4.25 26.07 -15.70
N LYS A 106 4.05 26.32 -14.40
CA LYS A 106 3.92 27.68 -13.86
C LYS A 106 5.18 28.50 -14.12
N PHE A 107 6.35 27.94 -13.81
CA PHE A 107 7.62 28.62 -14.08
C PHE A 107 7.81 28.93 -15.57
N ALA A 108 7.49 28.00 -16.47
CA ALA A 108 7.57 28.24 -17.91
C ALA A 108 6.65 29.39 -18.35
N ALA A 109 5.42 29.45 -17.83
CA ALA A 109 4.48 30.55 -18.09
C ALA A 109 5.03 31.90 -17.58
N ASP A 110 5.62 31.92 -16.38
CA ASP A 110 6.21 33.13 -15.79
C ASP A 110 7.41 33.65 -16.61
N ILE A 111 8.24 32.75 -17.17
CA ILE A 111 9.35 33.09 -18.07
C ILE A 111 8.86 33.70 -19.38
N VAL A 112 7.80 33.12 -19.96
CA VAL A 112 7.15 33.67 -21.18
C VAL A 112 6.60 35.06 -20.89
N GLY A 113 5.88 35.23 -19.78
CA GLY A 113 5.37 36.53 -19.35
C GLY A 113 6.48 37.56 -19.14
N ALA A 114 7.59 37.19 -18.48
CA ALA A 114 8.74 38.08 -18.33
C ALA A 114 9.34 38.50 -19.69
N SER A 115 9.40 37.58 -20.66
CA SER A 115 9.92 37.87 -22.00
C SER A 115 9.01 38.83 -22.77
N GLN A 116 7.69 38.65 -22.66
CA GLN A 116 6.70 39.56 -23.23
C GLN A 116 6.82 40.96 -22.61
N ASP A 117 6.91 41.05 -21.28
CA ASP A 117 7.10 42.34 -20.57
C ASP A 117 8.34 43.10 -21.06
N LEU A 118 9.43 42.38 -21.40
CA LEU A 118 10.64 43.01 -21.93
C LEU A 118 10.40 43.56 -23.34
N ASN A 119 9.81 42.77 -24.23
CA ASN A 119 9.52 43.20 -25.60
C ASN A 119 8.61 44.45 -25.61
N ASP A 120 7.58 44.46 -24.77
CA ASP A 120 6.65 45.59 -24.67
C ASP A 120 7.38 46.86 -24.18
N LYS A 121 8.26 46.72 -23.18
CA LYS A 121 9.08 47.83 -22.67
C LYS A 121 10.06 48.35 -23.72
N GLU A 122 10.76 47.47 -24.43
CA GLU A 122 11.68 47.88 -25.51
C GLU A 122 10.92 48.62 -26.63
N ALA A 123 9.73 48.14 -27.00
CA ALA A 123 8.87 48.79 -28.00
C ALA A 123 8.33 50.15 -27.52
N ASP A 124 7.98 50.29 -26.24
CA ASP A 124 7.57 51.56 -25.64
C ASP A 124 8.70 52.58 -25.63
N VAL A 125 9.91 52.16 -25.24
CA VAL A 125 11.13 52.98 -25.22
C VAL A 125 11.48 53.47 -26.63
N ALA A 126 11.47 52.57 -27.62
CA ALA A 126 11.70 52.93 -29.02
C ALA A 126 10.67 53.93 -29.56
N ARG A 127 9.38 53.75 -29.24
CA ARG A 127 8.32 54.70 -29.63
C ARG A 127 8.50 56.07 -28.99
N LYS A 128 8.91 56.14 -27.72
CA LYS A 128 9.19 57.41 -27.04
C LYS A 128 10.37 58.13 -27.66
N HIS A 129 11.45 57.42 -27.98
CA HIS A 129 12.61 57.99 -28.66
C HIS A 129 12.25 58.53 -30.05
N GLY A 130 11.50 57.77 -30.85
CA GLY A 130 11.01 58.22 -32.15
C GLY A 130 10.19 59.51 -32.08
N ARG A 131 9.33 59.67 -31.07
CA ARG A 131 8.58 60.92 -30.84
C ARG A 131 9.52 62.09 -30.51
N LYS A 132 10.48 61.90 -29.61
CA LYS A 132 11.46 62.94 -29.25
C LYS A 132 12.33 63.37 -30.44
N LEU A 133 12.65 62.45 -31.35
CA LEU A 133 13.37 62.77 -32.58
C LEU A 133 12.53 63.62 -33.55
N ILE A 134 11.23 63.32 -33.67
CA ILE A 134 10.31 64.13 -34.49
C ILE A 134 10.19 65.54 -33.90
N GLU A 135 9.95 65.65 -32.60
CA GLU A 135 9.88 66.94 -31.89
C GLU A 135 11.16 67.76 -32.09
N LEU A 136 12.33 67.11 -31.97
CA LEU A 136 13.61 67.77 -32.24
C LEU A 136 13.73 68.27 -33.68
N GLU A 137 13.26 67.51 -34.67
CA GLU A 137 13.34 67.91 -36.08
C GLU A 137 12.39 69.08 -36.39
N GLU A 138 11.21 69.11 -35.77
CA GLU A 138 10.27 70.23 -35.86
C GLU A 138 10.89 71.50 -35.28
N ASP A 139 11.44 71.43 -34.06
CA ASP A 139 12.12 72.56 -33.40
C ASP A 139 13.27 73.12 -34.27
N LEU A 140 14.05 72.24 -34.90
CA LEU A 140 15.17 72.63 -35.77
C LEU A 140 14.71 73.31 -37.06
N ASN A 141 13.61 72.84 -37.65
CA ASN A 141 13.04 73.48 -38.82
C ASN A 141 12.49 74.87 -38.49
N ASP A 142 11.84 75.03 -37.34
CA ASP A 142 11.35 76.32 -36.87
C ASP A 142 12.49 77.31 -36.61
N GLU A 143 13.58 76.87 -35.95
CA GLU A 143 14.77 77.70 -35.75
C GLU A 143 15.41 78.12 -37.09
N ARG A 144 15.51 77.21 -38.06
CA ARG A 144 16.04 77.53 -39.40
C ARG A 144 15.16 78.53 -40.16
N LEU A 145 13.85 78.34 -40.13
CA LEU A 145 12.90 79.27 -40.74
C LEU A 145 13.01 80.65 -40.13
N LYS A 146 13.17 80.74 -38.81
CA LYS A 146 13.37 82.00 -38.10
C LYS A 146 14.67 82.69 -38.54
N ILE A 147 15.79 81.96 -38.63
CA ILE A 147 17.06 82.51 -39.11
C ILE A 147 16.94 83.06 -40.54
N GLU A 148 16.24 82.34 -41.44
CA GLU A 148 16.03 82.82 -42.81
C GLU A 148 15.09 84.04 -42.86
N GLN A 149 14.06 84.10 -42.00
CA GLN A 149 13.21 85.29 -41.86
C GLN A 149 14.01 86.50 -41.37
N ASP A 150 14.79 86.35 -40.30
CA ASP A 150 15.65 87.41 -39.75
C ASP A 150 16.65 87.91 -40.80
N TYR A 151 17.22 87.01 -41.60
CA TYR A 151 18.12 87.36 -42.71
C TYR A 151 17.40 88.16 -43.82
N LEU A 152 16.19 87.77 -44.20
CA LEU A 152 15.39 88.51 -45.20
C LEU A 152 15.02 89.91 -44.71
N ASP A 153 14.61 90.04 -43.46
CA ASP A 153 14.30 91.33 -42.82
C ASP A 153 15.53 92.25 -42.79
N ASP A 154 16.71 91.69 -42.52
CA ASP A 154 17.97 92.44 -42.53
C ASP A 154 18.37 92.89 -43.93
N LEU A 155 18.14 92.06 -44.97
CA LEU A 155 18.31 92.48 -46.36
C LEU A 155 17.35 93.60 -46.76
N GLU A 156 16.09 93.56 -46.30
CA GLU A 156 15.11 94.62 -46.55
C GLU A 156 15.55 95.94 -45.90
N LYS A 157 15.95 95.90 -44.62
CA LYS A 157 16.49 97.08 -43.90
C LYS A 157 17.73 97.65 -44.58
N LEU A 158 18.63 96.80 -45.09
CA LEU A 158 19.83 97.22 -45.82
C LEU A 158 19.46 97.91 -47.13
N ARG A 159 18.52 97.34 -47.89
CA ARG A 159 18.01 97.91 -49.14
C ARG A 159 17.33 99.26 -48.90
N ASP A 160 16.51 99.39 -47.87
CA ASP A 160 15.82 100.64 -47.55
C ASP A 160 16.80 101.75 -47.15
N LYS A 161 17.77 101.43 -46.29
CA LYS A 161 18.86 102.35 -45.94
C LYS A 161 19.67 102.76 -47.16
N PHE A 162 19.99 101.83 -48.06
CA PHE A 162 20.70 102.15 -49.29
C PHE A 162 19.86 103.07 -50.18
N ASN A 163 18.59 102.76 -50.44
CA ASN A 163 17.70 103.55 -51.30
C ASN A 163 17.56 104.99 -50.78
N PHE A 164 17.35 105.16 -49.47
CA PHE A 164 17.26 106.47 -48.83
C PHE A 164 18.55 107.29 -49.04
N ASN A 165 19.70 106.72 -48.68
CA ASN A 165 20.99 107.41 -48.81
C ASN A 165 21.41 107.65 -50.27
N ALA A 166 21.05 106.73 -51.18
CA ALA A 166 21.32 106.84 -52.61
C ALA A 166 20.47 107.95 -53.24
N PHE A 167 19.21 108.09 -52.83
CA PHE A 167 18.33 109.18 -53.26
C PHE A 167 18.89 110.54 -52.84
N GLU A 168 19.35 110.69 -51.60
CA GLU A 168 20.03 111.91 -51.14
C GLU A 168 21.33 112.22 -51.92
N ALA A 169 22.14 111.20 -52.20
CA ALA A 169 23.35 111.34 -53.01
C ALA A 169 23.06 111.73 -54.46
N MET A 170 21.94 111.24 -55.03
CA MET A 170 21.49 111.62 -56.37
C MET A 170 21.00 113.07 -56.43
N LEU A 171 20.24 113.52 -55.43
CA LEU A 171 19.79 114.92 -55.34
C LEU A 171 20.96 115.91 -55.25
N SER A 172 22.06 115.49 -54.61
CA SER A 172 23.30 116.28 -54.49
C SER A 172 24.27 116.10 -55.65
N ASN A 173 23.94 115.28 -56.66
CA ASN A 173 24.78 114.95 -57.82
C ASN A 173 26.16 114.35 -57.46
N ASP A 174 26.28 113.69 -56.30
CA ASP A 174 27.55 113.11 -55.82
C ASP A 174 27.71 111.64 -56.25
N ALA A 175 28.26 111.46 -57.45
CA ALA A 175 28.53 110.14 -58.01
C ALA A 175 29.54 109.31 -57.17
N LYS A 176 30.45 109.97 -56.43
CA LYS A 176 31.47 109.29 -55.63
C LYS A 176 30.84 108.69 -54.38
N THR A 177 29.97 109.44 -53.71
CA THR A 177 29.21 108.96 -52.54
C THR A 177 28.29 107.80 -52.93
N LEU A 178 27.60 107.88 -54.07
CA LEU A 178 26.78 106.77 -54.58
C LEU A 178 27.59 105.49 -54.82
N ALA A 179 28.80 105.60 -55.39
CA ALA A 179 29.68 104.45 -55.61
C ALA A 179 30.19 103.84 -54.28
N GLN A 180 30.45 104.66 -53.26
CA GLN A 180 30.81 104.18 -51.93
C GLN A 180 29.65 103.46 -51.24
N LEU A 181 28.43 104.01 -51.33
CA LEU A 181 27.22 103.39 -50.80
C LEU A 181 26.98 102.01 -51.41
N ARG A 182 27.17 101.83 -52.73
CA ARG A 182 27.06 100.52 -53.39
C ARG A 182 28.06 99.50 -52.88
N ARG A 183 29.32 99.91 -52.66
CA ARG A 183 30.35 99.02 -52.09
C ARG A 183 30.04 98.64 -50.65
N ARG A 184 29.53 99.59 -49.87
CA ARG A 184 29.13 99.36 -48.47
C ARG A 184 27.95 98.39 -48.39
N GLN A 185 26.90 98.60 -49.18
CA GLN A 185 25.75 97.70 -49.26
C GLN A 185 26.20 96.27 -49.60
N ALA A 186 27.02 96.10 -50.65
CA ALA A 186 27.52 94.78 -51.05
C ALA A 186 28.36 94.10 -49.95
N PHE A 187 29.10 94.88 -49.15
CA PHE A 187 29.84 94.36 -48.00
C PHE A 187 28.90 93.92 -46.87
N GLU A 188 27.91 94.75 -46.53
CA GLU A 188 26.92 94.47 -45.47
C GLU A 188 26.03 93.27 -45.84
N GLU A 189 25.58 93.15 -47.08
CA GLU A 189 24.85 91.96 -47.59
C GLU A 189 25.70 90.69 -47.47
N LYS A 190 27.00 90.76 -47.81
CA LYS A 190 27.92 89.63 -47.66
C LYS A 190 28.12 89.25 -46.19
N GLN A 191 28.10 90.23 -45.28
CA GLN A 191 28.24 89.98 -43.85
C GLN A 191 26.96 89.35 -43.29
N ALA A 192 25.77 89.87 -43.62
CA ALA A 192 24.50 89.28 -43.24
C ALA A 192 24.38 87.81 -43.71
N LYS A 193 24.81 87.52 -44.95
CA LYS A 193 24.85 86.13 -45.45
C LYS A 193 25.78 85.24 -44.64
N LYS A 194 26.96 85.74 -44.26
CA LYS A 194 27.92 84.98 -43.43
C LYS A 194 27.39 84.72 -42.03
N ASP A 195 26.67 85.67 -41.44
CA ASP A 195 26.12 85.53 -40.10
C ASP A 195 24.95 84.53 -40.12
N ARG A 196 24.04 84.61 -41.10
CA ARG A 196 23.04 83.55 -41.37
C ARG A 196 23.68 82.16 -41.53
N ASP A 197 24.73 82.05 -42.37
CA ASP A 197 25.44 80.79 -42.58
C ASP A 197 26.15 80.26 -41.33
N ARG A 198 26.47 81.14 -40.38
CA ARG A 198 27.01 80.76 -39.07
C ARG A 198 25.88 80.25 -38.19
N ASP A 199 24.80 80.99 -38.07
CA ASP A 199 23.67 80.63 -37.20
C ASP A 199 23.03 79.30 -37.62
N ILE A 200 22.87 79.06 -38.93
CA ILE A 200 22.39 77.77 -39.47
C ILE A 200 23.33 76.61 -39.07
N ARG A 201 24.66 76.85 -39.10
CA ARG A 201 25.64 75.84 -38.67
C ARG A 201 25.56 75.60 -37.17
N ASP A 202 25.50 76.65 -36.36
CA ASP A 202 25.40 76.54 -34.90
C ASP A 202 24.14 75.78 -34.47
N VAL A 203 23.01 75.97 -35.16
CA VAL A 203 21.78 75.16 -34.97
C VAL A 203 22.02 73.71 -35.36
N GLY A 204 22.71 73.46 -36.48
CA GLY A 204 23.07 72.11 -36.92
C GLY A 204 23.96 71.36 -35.92
N ASP A 205 24.96 72.02 -35.36
CA ASP A 205 25.86 71.41 -34.38
C ASP A 205 25.11 71.08 -33.07
N LYS A 206 24.27 72.00 -32.58
CA LYS A 206 23.39 71.76 -31.42
C LYS A 206 22.41 70.62 -31.65
N ALA A 207 21.88 70.49 -32.87
CA ALA A 207 21.01 69.39 -33.25
C ALA A 207 21.71 68.04 -33.10
N GLU A 208 22.95 67.96 -33.60
CA GLU A 208 23.74 66.73 -33.56
C GLU A 208 24.02 66.31 -32.11
N ASP A 209 24.37 67.26 -31.25
CA ASP A 209 24.57 67.00 -29.82
C ASP A 209 23.28 66.52 -29.14
N LYS A 210 22.14 67.19 -29.39
CA LYS A 210 20.83 66.74 -28.88
C LYS A 210 20.46 65.34 -29.37
N ARG A 211 20.72 65.00 -30.64
CA ARG A 211 20.50 63.65 -31.19
C ARG A 211 21.35 62.61 -30.47
N LYS A 212 22.64 62.88 -30.27
CA LYS A 212 23.55 62.00 -29.52
C LYS A 212 23.07 61.76 -28.09
N ASP A 213 22.58 62.80 -27.42
CA ASP A 213 22.07 62.67 -26.06
C ASP A 213 20.76 61.88 -26.01
N LEU A 214 19.87 62.03 -26.99
CA LEU A 214 18.67 61.20 -27.13
C LEU A 214 19.03 59.73 -27.38
N ASP A 215 20.03 59.45 -28.21
CA ASP A 215 20.50 58.08 -28.50
C ASP A 215 21.13 57.45 -27.25
N ARG A 216 21.95 58.19 -26.49
CA ARG A 216 22.47 57.72 -25.19
C ARG A 216 21.34 57.43 -24.20
N SER A 217 20.33 58.29 -24.13
CA SER A 217 19.17 58.08 -23.27
C SER A 217 18.41 56.81 -23.66
N LEU A 218 18.25 56.55 -24.97
CA LEU A 218 17.63 55.33 -25.48
C LEU A 218 18.41 54.09 -25.05
N GLU A 219 19.74 54.10 -25.25
CA GLU A 219 20.60 52.98 -24.86
C GLU A 219 20.52 52.68 -23.36
N HIS A 220 20.53 53.71 -22.51
CA HIS A 220 20.37 53.56 -21.06
C HIS A 220 19.02 52.97 -20.68
N GLU A 221 17.91 53.48 -21.24
CA GLU A 221 16.56 52.95 -20.94
C GLU A 221 16.41 51.48 -21.39
N LEU A 222 16.95 51.12 -22.55
CA LEU A 222 16.95 49.73 -23.03
C LEU A 222 17.81 48.83 -22.14
N GLN A 223 18.99 49.30 -21.73
CA GLN A 223 19.88 48.55 -20.84
C GLN A 223 19.22 48.32 -19.48
N ASP A 224 18.57 49.33 -18.91
CA ASP A 224 17.84 49.21 -17.64
C ASP A 224 16.68 48.22 -17.75
N ALA A 225 15.92 48.24 -18.85
CA ALA A 225 14.85 47.29 -19.11
C ALA A 225 15.40 45.83 -19.14
N ARG A 226 16.53 45.61 -19.83
CA ARG A 226 17.20 44.31 -19.91
C ARG A 226 17.75 43.85 -18.57
N ILE A 227 18.39 44.74 -17.80
CA ILE A 227 18.92 44.43 -16.47
C ILE A 227 17.77 44.02 -15.53
N ASN A 228 16.67 44.77 -15.54
CA ASN A 228 15.50 44.47 -14.72
C ASN A 228 14.85 43.14 -15.10
N ASN A 229 14.73 42.85 -16.40
CA ASN A 229 14.26 41.56 -16.87
C ASN A 229 15.19 40.42 -16.41
N ALA A 230 16.51 40.57 -16.60
CA ALA A 230 17.48 39.57 -16.18
C ALA A 230 17.43 39.28 -14.66
N ARG A 231 17.19 40.32 -13.84
CA ARG A 231 16.94 40.16 -12.40
C ARG A 231 15.67 39.34 -12.14
N LYS A 232 14.55 39.69 -12.79
CA LYS A 232 13.29 38.94 -12.69
C LYS A 232 13.46 37.46 -13.07
N ILE A 233 14.17 37.16 -14.16
CA ILE A 233 14.46 35.78 -14.58
C ILE A 233 15.30 35.03 -13.55
N ARG A 234 16.29 35.69 -12.94
CA ARG A 234 17.10 35.11 -11.86
C ARG A 234 16.25 34.79 -10.64
N ASP A 235 15.40 35.71 -10.22
CA ASP A 235 14.50 35.53 -9.08
C ASP A 235 13.51 34.38 -9.32
N LEU A 236 12.95 34.29 -10.54
CA LEU A 236 12.10 33.17 -10.94
C LEU A 236 12.86 31.84 -10.87
N SER A 237 14.12 31.80 -11.31
CA SER A 237 14.94 30.58 -11.28
C SER A 237 15.27 30.15 -9.84
N GLN A 238 15.53 31.11 -8.95
CA GLN A 238 15.71 30.83 -7.54
C GLN A 238 14.42 30.33 -6.87
N SER A 239 13.28 30.95 -7.19
CA SER A 239 11.95 30.53 -6.72
C SER A 239 11.59 29.11 -7.19
N LEU A 240 11.90 28.77 -8.45
CA LEU A 240 11.76 27.41 -8.97
C LEU A 240 12.59 26.42 -8.14
N LYS A 241 13.87 26.71 -7.94
CA LYS A 241 14.76 25.84 -7.16
C LYS A 241 14.21 25.60 -5.75
N GLN A 242 13.80 26.65 -5.06
CA GLN A 242 13.21 26.56 -3.71
C GLN A 242 11.91 25.75 -3.71
N SER A 243 11.07 25.92 -4.73
CA SER A 243 9.81 25.18 -4.86
C SER A 243 10.05 23.68 -5.11
N LEU A 244 11.03 23.33 -5.94
CA LEU A 244 11.43 21.94 -6.17
C LEU A 244 11.99 21.31 -4.89
N GLU A 245 12.90 21.99 -4.20
CA GLU A 245 13.45 21.51 -2.92
C GLU A 245 12.39 21.37 -1.82
N ALA A 246 11.39 22.26 -1.79
CA ALA A 246 10.27 22.15 -0.87
C ALA A 246 9.39 20.94 -1.20
N GLN A 247 9.14 20.70 -2.48
CA GLN A 247 8.36 19.54 -2.95
C GLN A 247 9.08 18.22 -2.66
N GLU A 248 10.39 18.15 -2.88
CA GLU A 248 11.22 16.98 -2.54
C GLU A 248 11.18 16.68 -1.04
N ARG A 249 11.35 17.72 -0.19
CA ARG A 249 11.22 17.59 1.27
C ARG A 249 9.82 17.15 1.69
N GLY A 250 8.78 17.67 1.04
CA GLY A 250 7.39 17.26 1.27
C GLY A 250 7.19 15.77 0.97
N ARG A 251 7.61 15.32 -0.22
CA ARG A 251 7.56 13.91 -0.63
C ARG A 251 8.31 13.00 0.35
N GLN A 252 9.51 13.41 0.75
CA GLN A 252 10.34 12.63 1.68
C GLN A 252 9.64 12.42 3.02
N ARG A 253 9.01 13.46 3.58
CA ARG A 253 8.22 13.35 4.82
C ARG A 253 7.00 12.45 4.68
N GLU A 254 6.32 12.49 3.53
CA GLU A 254 5.18 11.60 3.25
C GLU A 254 5.63 10.14 3.21
N ILE A 255 6.78 9.85 2.57
CA ILE A 255 7.37 8.50 2.52
C ILE A 255 7.76 8.03 3.94
N GLU A 256 8.45 8.87 4.72
CA GLU A 256 8.84 8.56 6.09
C GLU A 256 7.62 8.29 6.99
N SER A 257 6.59 9.13 6.89
CA SER A 257 5.33 8.92 7.61
C SER A 257 4.66 7.60 7.19
N GLN A 258 4.71 7.23 5.91
CA GLN A 258 4.13 6.00 5.41
C GLN A 258 4.94 4.77 5.87
N ALA A 259 6.27 4.87 5.91
CA ALA A 259 7.15 3.82 6.45
C ALA A 259 6.87 3.55 7.93
N LEU A 260 6.73 4.60 8.75
CA LEU A 260 6.34 4.46 10.16
C LEU A 260 4.94 3.83 10.32
N ALA A 261 4.00 4.20 9.45
CA ALA A 261 2.66 3.61 9.47
C ALA A 261 2.68 2.12 9.07
N GLU A 262 3.55 1.73 8.13
CA GLU A 262 3.76 0.33 7.76
C GLU A 262 4.38 -0.46 8.92
N GLU A 263 5.41 0.09 9.56
CA GLU A 263 6.07 -0.55 10.70
C GLU A 263 5.08 -0.80 11.86
N ARG A 264 4.26 0.19 12.19
CA ARG A 264 3.20 0.03 13.20
C ARG A 264 2.23 -1.08 12.82
N LYS A 265 1.72 -1.10 11.59
CA LYS A 265 0.84 -2.16 11.13
C LYS A 265 1.48 -3.55 11.20
N ARG A 266 2.77 -3.67 10.86
CA ARG A 266 3.50 -4.95 10.97
C ARG A 266 3.62 -5.39 12.43
N ASN A 267 3.91 -4.46 13.34
CA ASN A 267 3.96 -4.74 14.78
C ASN A 267 2.59 -5.12 15.34
N ASP A 268 1.52 -4.46 14.91
CA ASP A 268 0.14 -4.80 15.30
C ASP A 268 -0.23 -6.21 14.83
N LEU A 269 0.08 -6.56 13.58
CA LEU A 269 -0.13 -7.91 13.04
C LEU A 269 0.67 -8.97 13.79
N ARG A 270 1.93 -8.67 14.14
CA ARG A 270 2.76 -9.58 14.94
C ARG A 270 2.19 -9.77 16.34
N THR A 271 1.75 -8.70 16.98
CA THR A 271 1.16 -8.75 18.33
C THR A 271 -0.13 -9.55 18.32
N SER A 272 -1.01 -9.30 17.34
CA SER A 272 -2.24 -10.06 17.16
C SER A 272 -1.99 -11.54 16.89
N PHE A 273 -0.95 -11.88 16.13
CA PHE A 273 -0.59 -13.29 15.89
C PHE A 273 -0.03 -13.96 17.13
N ASN A 274 0.81 -13.26 17.91
CA ASN A 274 1.30 -13.79 19.19
C ASN A 274 0.14 -14.05 20.16
N GLN A 275 -0.86 -13.17 20.22
CA GLN A 275 -2.07 -13.41 21.03
C GLN A 275 -2.83 -14.65 20.55
N GLN A 276 -2.94 -14.85 19.24
CA GLN A 276 -3.55 -16.08 18.69
C GLN A 276 -2.74 -17.33 19.01
N LEU A 277 -1.41 -17.24 19.07
CA LEU A 277 -0.55 -18.33 19.52
C LEU A 277 -0.79 -18.65 21.01
N ASP A 278 -0.83 -17.64 21.87
CA ASP A 278 -1.09 -17.81 23.31
C ASP A 278 -2.49 -18.44 23.54
N ASP A 279 -3.50 -17.98 22.78
CA ASP A 279 -4.86 -18.54 22.82
C ASP A 279 -4.88 -20.00 22.31
N TYR A 280 -4.12 -20.29 21.25
CA TYR A 280 -3.97 -21.65 20.72
C TYR A 280 -3.28 -22.57 21.72
N ASP A 281 -2.20 -22.13 22.35
CA ASP A 281 -1.46 -22.91 23.34
C ASP A 281 -2.34 -23.22 24.56
N THR A 282 -3.09 -22.21 25.06
CA THR A 282 -4.05 -22.41 26.16
C THR A 282 -5.12 -23.43 25.79
N TRP A 283 -5.70 -23.29 24.58
CA TRP A 283 -6.68 -24.25 24.06
C TRP A 283 -6.08 -25.65 23.90
N TRP A 284 -4.85 -25.75 23.39
CA TRP A 284 -4.15 -27.01 23.17
C TRP A 284 -3.89 -27.72 24.50
N GLU A 285 -3.40 -27.00 25.52
CA GLU A 285 -3.17 -27.55 26.86
C GLU A 285 -4.46 -28.07 27.49
N GLU A 286 -5.54 -27.28 27.45
CA GLU A 286 -6.84 -27.68 28.00
C GLU A 286 -7.40 -28.90 27.26
N ARG A 287 -7.38 -28.86 25.92
CA ARG A 287 -7.92 -29.95 25.09
C ARG A 287 -7.07 -31.22 25.22
N HIS A 288 -5.73 -31.10 25.21
CA HIS A 288 -4.82 -32.22 25.41
C HIS A 288 -5.04 -32.85 26.78
N ARG A 289 -5.18 -32.04 27.84
CA ARG A 289 -5.47 -32.53 29.19
C ARG A 289 -6.79 -33.30 29.23
N THR A 290 -7.88 -32.73 28.75
CA THR A 290 -9.20 -33.40 28.75
C THR A 290 -9.20 -34.69 27.93
N THR A 291 -8.55 -34.69 26.76
CA THR A 291 -8.41 -35.91 25.95
C THR A 291 -7.54 -36.94 26.65
N THR A 292 -6.46 -36.54 27.33
CA THR A 292 -5.60 -37.46 28.08
C THR A 292 -6.32 -38.04 29.29
N GLU A 293 -7.05 -37.22 30.04
CA GLU A 293 -7.89 -37.65 31.18
C GLU A 293 -8.94 -38.67 30.69
N GLY A 294 -9.67 -38.38 29.61
CA GLY A 294 -10.64 -39.32 29.04
C GLY A 294 -10.02 -40.63 28.53
N ILE A 295 -8.86 -40.56 27.86
CA ILE A 295 -8.12 -41.77 27.43
C ILE A 295 -7.63 -42.57 28.64
N GLN A 296 -7.22 -41.92 29.72
CA GLN A 296 -6.79 -42.63 30.93
C GLN A 296 -7.95 -43.37 31.58
N GLU A 297 -9.12 -42.74 31.68
CA GLU A 297 -10.36 -43.37 32.14
C GLU A 297 -10.72 -44.58 31.27
N ASP A 298 -10.76 -44.41 29.94
CA ASP A 298 -11.05 -45.52 29.01
C ASP A 298 -9.99 -46.64 29.09
N LEU A 299 -8.71 -46.31 29.31
CA LEU A 299 -7.66 -47.32 29.49
C LEU A 299 -7.75 -48.04 30.83
N GLU A 300 -8.26 -47.39 31.87
CA GLU A 300 -8.54 -48.02 33.16
C GLU A 300 -9.74 -48.96 33.06
N GLU A 301 -10.81 -48.57 32.38
CA GLU A 301 -11.95 -49.44 32.04
C GLU A 301 -11.47 -50.66 31.25
N ILE A 302 -10.63 -50.45 30.22
CA ILE A 302 -10.03 -51.54 29.45
C ILE A 302 -9.18 -52.47 30.33
N ARG A 303 -8.43 -51.94 31.30
CA ARG A 303 -7.63 -52.76 32.22
C ARG A 303 -8.51 -53.58 33.16
N GLN A 304 -9.55 -52.98 33.73
CA GLN A 304 -10.52 -53.69 34.56
C GLN A 304 -11.19 -54.81 33.77
N TRP A 305 -11.62 -54.50 32.55
CA TRP A 305 -12.16 -55.49 31.63
C TRP A 305 -11.18 -56.65 31.35
N MET A 306 -9.89 -56.36 31.13
CA MET A 306 -8.89 -57.43 30.92
C MET A 306 -8.73 -58.33 32.15
N ILE A 307 -8.89 -57.78 33.36
CA ILE A 307 -8.86 -58.56 34.61
C ILE A 307 -10.11 -59.45 34.69
N GLU A 308 -11.30 -58.87 34.51
CA GLU A 308 -12.58 -59.59 34.53
C GLU A 308 -12.64 -60.69 33.46
N ARG A 309 -12.13 -60.42 32.25
CA ARG A 309 -11.98 -61.42 31.19
C ARG A 309 -11.11 -62.58 31.61
N ASN A 310 -9.97 -62.33 32.25
CA ASN A 310 -9.10 -63.41 32.70
C ASN A 310 -9.76 -64.24 33.81
N GLU A 311 -10.49 -63.60 34.72
CA GLU A 311 -11.30 -64.29 35.73
C GLU A 311 -12.41 -65.15 35.12
N LEU A 312 -13.13 -64.64 34.11
CA LEU A 312 -14.14 -65.39 33.37
C LEU A 312 -13.53 -66.57 32.60
N LEU A 313 -12.36 -66.39 31.98
CA LEU A 313 -11.64 -67.47 31.32
C LEU A 313 -11.20 -68.55 32.31
N ASP A 314 -10.72 -68.18 33.50
CA ASP A 314 -10.38 -69.11 34.57
C ASP A 314 -11.62 -69.87 35.08
N GLN A 315 -12.77 -69.20 35.22
CA GLN A 315 -14.05 -69.84 35.55
C GLN A 315 -14.53 -70.80 34.47
N ILE A 316 -14.44 -70.41 33.20
CA ILE A 316 -14.75 -71.27 32.04
C ILE A 316 -13.84 -72.50 32.04
N ASN A 317 -12.54 -72.33 32.30
CA ASN A 317 -11.59 -73.44 32.38
C ASN A 317 -11.89 -74.36 33.57
N ALA A 318 -12.30 -73.83 34.71
CA ALA A 318 -12.70 -74.62 35.88
C ALA A 318 -14.00 -75.41 35.62
N ILE A 319 -15.02 -74.76 35.05
CA ILE A 319 -16.32 -75.39 34.72
C ILE A 319 -16.17 -76.43 33.61
N SER A 320 -15.37 -76.15 32.57
CA SER A 320 -15.09 -77.13 31.51
C SER A 320 -14.24 -78.30 32.02
N GLY A 321 -13.32 -78.07 32.97
CA GLY A 321 -12.60 -79.14 33.66
C GLY A 321 -13.50 -80.06 34.49
N VAL A 322 -14.51 -79.52 35.16
CA VAL A 322 -15.53 -80.29 35.89
C VAL A 322 -16.45 -81.03 34.91
N ALA A 323 -16.95 -80.35 33.86
CA ALA A 323 -17.81 -80.96 32.85
C ALA A 323 -17.12 -82.06 32.03
N ALA A 324 -15.78 -82.02 31.88
CA ALA A 324 -14.99 -83.07 31.28
C ALA A 324 -14.67 -84.23 32.24
N GLN A 325 -14.76 -84.01 33.55
CA GLN A 325 -14.51 -85.02 34.58
C GLN A 325 -15.75 -85.80 35.00
N THR A 326 -16.97 -85.30 34.74
CA THR A 326 -18.20 -86.08 34.91
C THR A 326 -18.22 -87.15 33.82
N PRO A 327 -17.90 -88.42 34.11
CA PRO A 327 -17.82 -89.44 33.08
C PRO A 327 -19.25 -89.96 32.91
N LEU A 328 -20.09 -89.14 32.28
CA LEU A 328 -21.49 -89.47 32.00
C LEU A 328 -21.60 -90.82 31.28
N ASP A 329 -20.62 -91.18 30.46
CA ASP A 329 -20.55 -92.47 29.79
C ASP A 329 -20.18 -93.64 30.73
N GLU A 330 -19.30 -93.44 31.73
CA GLU A 330 -18.99 -94.48 32.74
C GLU A 330 -20.13 -94.65 33.74
N LEU A 331 -20.76 -93.54 34.19
CA LEU A 331 -21.93 -93.58 35.07
C LEU A 331 -23.15 -94.18 34.35
N ARG A 332 -23.34 -93.88 33.05
CA ARG A 332 -24.37 -94.50 32.21
C ARG A 332 -24.09 -95.99 31.97
N GLN A 333 -22.83 -96.39 31.79
CA GLN A 333 -22.45 -97.81 31.70
C GLN A 333 -22.69 -98.52 33.03
N GLN A 334 -22.34 -97.93 34.17
CA GLN A 334 -22.60 -98.51 35.49
C GLN A 334 -24.10 -98.59 35.80
N ALA A 335 -24.88 -97.56 35.46
CA ALA A 335 -26.34 -97.58 35.59
C ALA A 335 -26.98 -98.63 34.65
N MET A 336 -26.49 -98.76 33.41
CA MET A 336 -26.94 -99.82 32.50
C MET A 336 -26.50 -101.22 32.95
N GLU A 337 -25.28 -101.40 33.46
CA GLU A 337 -24.80 -102.69 34.00
C GLU A 337 -25.60 -103.09 35.24
N ARG A 338 -25.89 -102.16 36.15
CA ARG A 338 -26.75 -102.40 37.33
C ARG A 338 -28.20 -102.69 36.93
N PHE A 339 -28.72 -102.00 35.92
CA PHE A 339 -30.04 -102.28 35.36
C PHE A 339 -30.11 -103.64 34.64
N GLN A 340 -29.04 -104.03 33.93
CA GLN A 340 -28.91 -105.36 33.31
C GLN A 340 -28.73 -106.47 34.36
N GLN A 341 -27.99 -106.23 35.45
CA GLN A 341 -27.89 -107.15 36.58
C GLN A 341 -29.26 -107.33 37.26
N ALA A 342 -30.04 -106.26 37.42
CA ALA A 342 -31.43 -106.34 37.91
C ALA A 342 -32.35 -107.13 36.96
N GLN A 343 -32.14 -107.04 35.63
CA GLN A 343 -32.87 -107.87 34.66
C GLN A 343 -32.44 -109.34 34.65
N ALA A 344 -31.16 -109.65 34.87
CA ALA A 344 -30.61 -111.02 34.84
C ALA A 344 -31.10 -111.91 36.01
N VAL A 345 -31.58 -111.30 37.11
CA VAL A 345 -32.15 -111.99 38.28
C VAL A 345 -33.64 -112.37 38.08
N GLY A 346 -34.20 -112.15 36.88
CA GLY A 346 -35.48 -112.72 36.48
C GLY A 346 -36.69 -111.84 36.79
N LEU A 347 -36.70 -110.63 36.24
CA LEU A 347 -37.92 -109.83 36.08
C LEU A 347 -38.14 -109.53 34.59
N GLY A 348 -39.06 -110.28 33.98
CA GLY A 348 -39.66 -109.91 32.70
C GLY A 348 -40.50 -108.63 32.82
N PRO A 349 -40.73 -107.90 31.72
CA PRO A 349 -41.09 -106.49 31.76
C PRO A 349 -42.57 -106.27 32.10
N SER A 350 -42.86 -105.33 33.00
CA SER A 350 -44.19 -104.75 33.14
C SER A 350 -44.14 -103.23 33.37
N VAL A 351 -44.24 -102.51 32.25
CA VAL A 351 -45.07 -101.31 32.03
C VAL A 351 -44.74 -100.04 32.83
N LEU A 352 -43.98 -99.17 32.15
CA LEU A 352 -44.15 -97.71 31.99
C LEU A 352 -45.36 -97.05 32.67
N GLY A 353 -45.07 -96.00 33.44
CA GLY A 353 -45.94 -94.86 33.72
C GLY A 353 -45.08 -93.62 33.89
#